data_AF-A0A3M1AVS7-F1
#
_entry.id   AF-A0A3M1AVS7-F1
#
_cell.length_a   1.000
_cell.length_b   1.000
_cell.length_c   1.000
_cell.angle_alpha   90.00
_cell.angle_beta   90.00
_cell.angle_gamma   90.00
#
_symmetry.space_group_name_H-M   'P 1'
#
loop_
_entity.id
_entity.type
_entity.pdbx_description
1 polymer ?
#
loop_
_entity_poly.entity_id
_entity_poly.type
_entity_poly.pdbx_seq_one_letter_code
_entity_poly.pdbx_strand_id
1 'polypeptide(L)'
;AKYLAMIFAGIALFSGVFGADNGVAHFAHLGGMLVGLIYLKLDWRLNAVSDWVRRKRTSREIVRQARRRQQEMRLRERVDAILDKINEVGYENLTEEEKQILRRASQYLSKEEP
;
A
#
# COMPACT_ATOMS: atom_id res chain seq x y z
N ALA A 1 34.86 12.56 9.59
CA ALA A 1 34.12 12.02 10.75
C ALA A 1 33.58 10.60 10.53
N LYS A 2 32.76 10.34 9.50
CA LYS A 2 32.11 9.03 9.26
C LYS A 2 33.07 7.83 9.14
N TYR A 3 34.19 8.00 8.43
CA TYR A 3 35.20 6.95 8.26
C TYR A 3 35.97 6.64 9.54
N LEU A 4 36.27 7.67 10.34
CA LEU A 4 36.96 7.51 11.62
C LEU A 4 36.08 6.73 12.61
N ALA A 5 34.76 7.00 12.63
CA ALA A 5 33.81 6.26 13.44
C ALA A 5 33.69 4.79 13.00
N MET A 6 33.68 4.51 11.69
CA MET A 6 33.67 3.13 11.18
C MET A 6 34.97 2.38 11.47
N ILE A 7 36.12 3.05 11.38
CA ILE A 7 37.42 2.47 11.72
C ILE A 7 37.52 2.17 13.22
N PHE A 8 37.06 3.09 14.08
CA PHE A 8 37.00 2.84 15.53
C PHE A 8 36.03 1.71 15.90
N ALA A 9 34.86 1.65 15.25
CA ALA A 9 33.92 0.55 15.41
C ALA A 9 34.54 -0.78 14.96
N GLY A 10 35.28 -0.78 13.84
CA GLY A 10 36.01 -1.93 13.34
C GLY A 10 37.12 -2.40 14.29
N ILE A 11 37.92 -1.48 14.84
CA ILE A 11 39.00 -1.79 15.78
C ILE A 11 38.44 -2.28 17.12
N ALA A 12 37.37 -1.68 17.64
CA ALA A 12 36.71 -2.12 18.85
C ALA A 12 36.12 -3.54 18.70
N LEU A 13 35.53 -3.81 17.54
CA LEU A 13 34.96 -5.11 17.21
C LEU A 13 36.06 -6.16 16.98
N PHE A 14 37.17 -5.79 16.33
CA PHE A 14 38.34 -6.65 16.14
C PHE A 14 39.03 -6.98 17.48
N SER A 15 39.32 -5.97 18.31
CA SER A 15 39.94 -6.18 19.62
C SER A 15 39.08 -7.04 20.55
N GLY A 16 37.75 -6.86 20.53
CA GLY A 16 36.82 -7.70 21.29
C GLY A 16 36.67 -9.13 20.74
N VAL A 17 36.95 -9.36 19.46
CA VAL A 17 36.88 -10.68 18.80
C VAL A 17 38.18 -11.48 18.97
N PHE A 18 39.34 -10.81 19.01
CA PHE A 18 40.65 -11.46 19.01
C PHE A 18 41.40 -11.41 20.36
N GLY A 19 40.85 -10.75 21.38
CA GLY A 19 41.56 -10.43 22.63
C GLY A 19 41.30 -11.31 23.86
N ALA A 20 40.51 -12.38 23.82
CA ALA A 20 40.14 -13.13 25.04
C ALA A 20 40.19 -14.66 24.89
N ASP A 21 41.04 -15.27 25.72
CA ASP A 21 41.39 -16.70 25.78
C ASP A 21 40.49 -17.48 26.78
N ASN A 22 39.16 -17.53 26.57
CA ASN A 22 38.25 -18.39 27.34
C ASN A 22 36.84 -18.54 26.71
N GLY A 23 36.11 -19.61 27.10
CA GLY A 23 34.88 -20.15 26.46
C GLY A 23 33.73 -19.20 26.11
N VAL A 24 33.71 -17.96 26.64
CA VAL A 24 32.80 -16.88 26.22
C VAL A 24 33.08 -16.41 24.78
N ALA A 25 34.34 -16.49 24.34
CA ALA A 25 34.76 -16.10 23.00
C ALA A 25 34.09 -16.94 21.89
N HIS A 26 33.91 -18.25 22.11
CA HIS A 26 33.26 -19.12 21.12
C HIS A 26 31.78 -18.78 20.91
N PHE A 27 31.05 -18.45 21.98
CA PHE A 27 29.65 -18.02 21.87
C PHE A 27 29.52 -16.61 21.26
N ALA A 28 30.44 -15.71 21.56
CA ALA A 28 30.51 -14.40 20.92
C ALA A 28 30.79 -14.52 19.41
N HIS A 29 31.69 -15.43 19.00
CA HIS A 29 31.95 -15.73 17.60
C HIS A 29 30.76 -16.38 16.92
N LEU A 30 30.09 -17.34 17.57
CA LEU A 30 28.89 -17.99 17.03
C LEU A 30 27.75 -16.99 16.85
N GLY A 31 27.55 -16.10 17.82
CA GLY A 31 26.58 -15.00 17.73
C GLY A 31 26.93 -14.01 16.63
N GLY A 32 28.21 -13.60 16.52
CA GLY A 32 28.68 -12.70 15.46
C GLY A 32 28.55 -13.29 14.05
N MET A 33 28.87 -14.58 13.89
CA MET A 33 28.69 -15.32 12.65
C MET A 33 27.21 -15.48 12.30
N LEU A 34 26.34 -15.75 13.28
CA LEU A 34 24.90 -15.83 13.07
C LEU A 34 24.33 -14.47 12.64
N VAL A 35 24.69 -13.39 13.33
CA VAL A 35 24.26 -12.02 12.99
C VAL A 35 24.80 -11.59 11.63
N GLY A 36 26.06 -11.90 11.30
CA GLY A 36 26.65 -11.64 9.99
C GLY A 36 25.97 -12.42 8.86
N LEU A 37 25.65 -13.69 9.08
CA LEU A 37 24.89 -14.51 8.12
C LEU A 37 23.46 -14.00 7.93
N ILE A 38 22.81 -13.53 9.00
CA ILE A 38 21.50 -12.87 8.90
C ILE A 38 21.65 -11.59 8.09
N TYR A 39 22.61 -10.73 8.40
CA TYR A 39 22.85 -9.45 7.71
C TYR A 39 23.06 -9.64 6.20
N LEU A 40 23.92 -10.57 5.78
CA LEU A 40 24.20 -10.83 4.36
C LEU A 40 23.01 -11.47 3.62
N LYS A 41 22.17 -12.24 4.31
CA LYS A 41 21.05 -12.98 3.71
C LYS A 41 19.72 -12.20 3.79
N LEU A 42 19.72 -11.06 4.49
CA LEU A 42 18.54 -10.25 4.72
C LEU A 42 18.12 -9.49 3.45
N ASP A 43 19.07 -9.09 2.60
CA ASP A 43 18.81 -8.33 1.37
C ASP A 43 17.76 -9.00 0.47
N TRP A 44 17.89 -10.30 0.20
CA TRP A 44 16.94 -11.03 -0.65
C TRP A 44 15.58 -11.25 0.03
N ARG A 45 15.56 -11.46 1.35
CA ARG A 45 14.32 -11.68 2.12
C ARG A 45 13.51 -10.40 2.31
N LEU A 46 14.15 -9.26 2.54
CA LEU A 46 13.47 -7.97 2.67
C LEU A 46 12.81 -7.56 1.36
N ASN A 47 13.47 -7.81 0.22
CA ASN A 47 12.89 -7.54 -1.09
C ASN A 47 11.65 -8.42 -1.34
N ALA A 48 11.71 -9.71 -1.05
CA ALA A 48 10.57 -10.62 -1.20
C ALA A 48 9.36 -10.23 -0.33
N VAL A 49 9.60 -9.84 0.93
CA VAL A 49 8.54 -9.38 1.85
C VAL A 49 7.98 -8.03 1.40
N SER A 50 8.84 -7.08 1.04
CA SER A 50 8.46 -5.77 0.51
C SER A 50 7.56 -5.90 -0.72
N ASP A 51 7.93 -6.78 -1.64
CA ASP A 51 7.17 -7.02 -2.86
C ASP A 51 5.87 -7.77 -2.61
N TRP A 52 5.83 -8.72 -1.66
CA TRP A 52 4.58 -9.35 -1.26
C TRP A 52 3.61 -8.34 -0.63
N VAL A 53 4.09 -7.46 0.26
CA VAL A 53 3.28 -6.39 0.85
C VAL A 53 2.78 -5.44 -0.24
N ARG A 54 3.65 -5.01 -1.16
CA ARG A 54 3.31 -4.12 -2.28
C ARG A 54 2.24 -4.75 -3.17
N ARG A 55 2.44 -5.98 -3.62
CA ARG A 55 1.47 -6.73 -4.44
C ARG A 55 0.10 -6.86 -3.75
N LYS A 56 0.09 -7.14 -2.44
CA LYS A 56 -1.15 -7.25 -1.66
C LYS A 56 -1.86 -5.91 -1.50
N ARG A 57 -1.13 -4.80 -1.40
CA ARG A 57 -1.71 -3.43 -1.40
C ARG A 57 -2.28 -3.07 -2.77
N THR A 58 -1.51 -3.21 -3.85
CA THR A 58 -1.94 -2.89 -5.22
C THR A 58 -3.16 -3.71 -5.63
N SER A 59 -3.21 -5.01 -5.29
CA SER A 59 -4.36 -5.86 -5.60
C SER A 59 -5.65 -5.38 -4.90
N ARG A 60 -5.55 -4.88 -3.67
CA ARG A 60 -6.70 -4.33 -2.93
C ARG A 60 -7.18 -3.01 -3.53
N GLU A 61 -6.25 -2.16 -3.98
CA GLU A 61 -6.57 -0.89 -4.63
C GLU A 61 -7.27 -1.10 -5.97
N ILE A 62 -6.77 -2.03 -6.81
CA ILE A 62 -7.41 -2.38 -8.09
C ILE A 62 -8.84 -2.86 -7.88
N VAL A 63 -9.08 -3.77 -6.92
CA VAL A 63 -10.43 -4.26 -6.63
C VAL A 63 -11.35 -3.14 -6.11
N ARG A 64 -10.83 -2.23 -5.27
CA ARG A 64 -11.60 -1.07 -4.79
C ARG A 64 -11.96 -0.12 -5.93
N GLN A 65 -11.01 0.15 -6.84
CA GLN A 65 -11.23 1.01 -7.99
C GLN A 65 -12.23 0.40 -8.97
N ALA A 66 -12.14 -0.91 -9.24
CA ALA A 66 -13.11 -1.62 -10.07
C ALA A 66 -14.52 -1.53 -9.49
N ARG A 67 -14.69 -1.69 -8.16
CA ARG A 67 -15.98 -1.53 -7.49
C ARG A 67 -16.53 -0.11 -7.59
N ARG A 68 -15.68 0.91 -7.41
CA ARG A 68 -16.08 2.32 -7.56
C ARG A 68 -16.58 2.61 -8.97
N ARG A 69 -15.80 2.23 -10.00
CA ARG A 69 -16.20 2.36 -11.40
C ARG A 69 -17.52 1.65 -11.69
N GLN A 70 -17.73 0.46 -11.12
CA GLN A 70 -18.99 -0.26 -11.29
C GLN A 70 -20.18 0.46 -10.66
N GLN A 71 -20.01 1.07 -9.49
CA GLN A 71 -21.05 1.87 -8.84
C GLN A 71 -21.37 3.14 -9.64
N GLU A 72 -20.34 3.79 -10.16
CA GLU A 72 -20.48 4.97 -11.01
C GLU A 72 -21.22 4.64 -12.31
N MET A 73 -20.86 3.55 -12.99
CA MET A 73 -21.58 3.08 -14.19
C MET A 73 -23.06 2.82 -13.90
N ARG A 74 -23.38 2.11 -12.80
CA ARG A 74 -24.77 1.87 -12.39
C ARG A 74 -25.53 3.16 -12.05
N LEU A 75 -24.85 4.16 -11.49
CA LEU A 75 -25.48 5.45 -11.23
C LEU A 75 -25.80 6.18 -12.54
N ARG A 76 -24.85 6.21 -13.49
CA ARG A 76 -25.03 6.78 -14.83
C ARG A 76 -26.16 6.09 -15.59
N GLU A 77 -26.19 4.76 -15.63
CA GLU A 77 -27.27 3.98 -16.26
C GLU A 77 -28.65 4.33 -15.69
N ARG A 78 -28.75 4.51 -14.36
CA ARG A 78 -30.02 4.92 -13.72
C ARG A 78 -30.40 6.35 -14.06
N VAL A 79 -29.43 7.26 -14.19
CA VAL A 79 -29.68 8.64 -14.62
C VAL A 79 -30.19 8.63 -16.05
N ASP A 80 -29.53 7.91 -16.96
CA ASP A 80 -29.94 7.82 -18.37
C ASP A 80 -31.37 7.30 -18.50
N ALA A 81 -31.72 6.23 -17.78
CA ALA A 81 -33.10 5.72 -17.76
C ALA A 81 -34.13 6.76 -17.25
N ILE A 82 -33.75 7.61 -16.30
CA ILE A 82 -34.61 8.70 -15.82
C ILE A 82 -34.70 9.83 -16.87
N LEU A 83 -33.59 10.13 -17.57
CA LEU A 83 -33.59 11.12 -18.64
C LEU A 83 -34.48 10.68 -19.80
N ASP A 84 -34.46 9.40 -20.17
CA ASP A 84 -35.38 8.82 -21.16
C ASP A 84 -36.83 8.96 -20.71
N LYS A 85 -37.12 8.66 -19.44
CA LYS A 85 -38.45 8.84 -18.86
C LYS A 85 -38.90 10.31 -18.87
N ILE A 86 -38.00 11.26 -18.56
CA ILE A 86 -38.30 12.69 -18.67
C ILE A 86 -38.66 13.05 -20.11
N ASN A 87 -37.95 12.50 -21.09
CA ASN A 87 -38.22 12.76 -22.51
C ASN A 87 -39.58 12.20 -22.95
N GLU A 88 -40.04 11.08 -22.38
CA GLU A 88 -41.33 10.46 -22.71
C GLU A 88 -42.53 11.10 -21.99
N VAL A 89 -42.43 11.30 -20.68
CA VAL A 89 -43.58 11.70 -19.84
C VAL A 89 -43.41 13.07 -19.17
N GLY A 90 -42.26 13.71 -19.31
CA GLY A 90 -41.96 14.99 -18.68
C GLY A 90 -41.52 14.87 -17.22
N TYR A 91 -40.76 15.87 -16.75
CA TYR A 91 -40.15 15.89 -15.41
C TYR A 91 -41.15 15.84 -14.25
N GLU A 92 -42.31 16.48 -14.40
CA GLU A 92 -43.34 16.55 -13.34
C GLU A 92 -43.89 15.16 -12.96
N ASN A 93 -43.79 14.19 -13.87
CA ASN A 93 -44.26 12.81 -13.66
C ASN A 93 -43.19 11.89 -13.06
N LEU A 94 -42.04 12.42 -12.64
CA LEU A 94 -41.05 11.66 -11.90
C LEU A 94 -41.50 11.42 -10.45
N THR A 95 -41.17 10.23 -9.95
CA THR A 95 -41.29 9.90 -8.53
C THR A 95 -40.29 10.73 -7.71
N GLU A 96 -40.57 10.91 -6.41
CA GLU A 96 -39.65 11.63 -5.53
C GLU A 96 -38.29 10.92 -5.41
N GLU A 97 -38.27 9.59 -5.52
CA GLU A 97 -37.07 8.78 -5.58
C GLU A 97 -36.22 9.10 -6.82
N GLU A 98 -36.83 9.18 -8.00
CA GLU A 98 -36.16 9.54 -9.26
C GLU A 98 -35.58 10.96 -9.20
N LYS A 99 -36.35 11.93 -8.70
CA LYS A 99 -35.87 13.30 -8.48
C LYS A 99 -34.71 13.36 -7.48
N GLN A 100 -34.72 12.51 -6.45
CA GLN A 100 -33.60 12.42 -5.51
C GLN A 100 -32.35 11.81 -6.16
N ILE A 101 -32.51 10.82 -7.04
CA ILE A 101 -31.38 10.20 -7.77
C ILE A 101 -30.70 11.23 -8.66
N LEU A 102 -31.46 12.01 -9.45
CA LEU A 102 -30.92 13.09 -10.27
C LEU A 102 -30.16 14.14 -9.44
N ARG A 103 -30.74 14.57 -8.30
CA ARG A 103 -30.10 15.53 -7.39
C ARG A 103 -28.76 15.00 -6.85
N ARG A 104 -28.71 13.74 -6.42
CA ARG A 104 -27.48 13.11 -5.92
C ARG A 104 -26.45 12.91 -7.03
N ALA A 105 -26.88 12.50 -8.22
CA ALA A 105 -26.00 12.33 -9.37
C ALA A 105 -25.39 13.66 -9.82
N SER A 106 -26.18 14.73 -9.90
CA SER A 106 -25.70 16.08 -10.21
C SER A 106 -24.61 16.53 -9.23
N GLN A 107 -24.84 16.38 -7.92
CA GLN A 107 -23.84 16.72 -6.89
C GLN A 107 -22.57 15.86 -6.93
N TYR A 108 -22.69 14.60 -7.37
CA TYR A 108 -21.58 13.68 -7.48
C TYR A 108 -20.72 14.00 -8.72
N LEU A 109 -21.36 14.13 -9.88
CA LEU A 109 -20.70 14.39 -11.17
C LEU A 109 -20.08 15.78 -11.24
N SER A 110 -20.74 16.81 -10.67
CA SER A 110 -20.20 18.18 -10.65
C SER A 110 -18.91 18.32 -9.84
N LYS A 111 -18.59 17.34 -8.98
CA LYS A 111 -17.35 17.31 -8.19
C LYS A 111 -16.24 16.52 -8.87
N GLU A 112 -16.57 15.72 -9.88
CA GLU A 112 -15.63 14.85 -10.60
C GLU A 112 -15.20 15.40 -11.96
N GLU A 113 -15.92 16.38 -12.52
CA GLU A 113 -15.48 17.12 -13.71
C GLU A 113 -14.42 18.20 -13.32
N PRO A 114 -13.19 18.14 -13.85
CA PRO A 114 -12.10 19.09 -13.56
C PRO A 114 -12.26 20.46 -14.22
#